data_AF-A0A958GY63-F1
#
_entry.id   AF-A0A958GY63-F1
#
_cell.length_a   1.000
_cell.length_b   1.000
_cell.length_c   1.000
_cell.angle_alpha   90.00
_cell.angle_beta   90.00
_cell.angle_gamma   90.00
#
_symmetry.space_group_name_H-M   'P 1'
#
loop_
_entity.id
_entity.type
_entity.pdbx_description
1 polymer ?
#
loop_
_entity_poly.entity_id
_entity_poly.type
_entity_poly.pdbx_seq_one_letter_code
_entity_poly.pdbx_strand_id
1 'polypeptide(L)'
;MNPNLRRALTLAIGLFFGFALGNIGFADYGEVQKMFTFADLRMFLSFGGGLAVTMIGFALLRGKREIPKRRFHKGIVPGGVLFGAGWALTGGCPTITLVQLGEGQLPALITLAGILAGIGLYDRVHPKLFGWDRGGCDM
;
A
#
# COMPACT_ATOMS: atom_id res chain seq x y z
N MET A 1 8.18 17.26 21.01
CA MET A 1 8.86 17.03 19.72
C MET A 1 8.42 18.13 18.76
N ASN A 2 9.33 18.96 18.26
CA ASN A 2 8.99 20.17 17.51
C ASN A 2 8.21 19.84 16.21
N PRO A 3 7.11 20.54 15.90
CA PRO A 3 6.27 20.25 14.73
C PRO A 3 7.02 20.41 13.40
N ASN A 4 7.98 21.34 13.33
CA ASN A 4 8.83 21.55 12.15
C ASN A 4 9.80 20.38 11.91
N LEU A 5 10.36 19.81 12.99
CA LEU A 5 11.26 18.65 12.90
C LEU A 5 10.50 17.40 12.43
N ARG A 6 9.24 17.25 12.84
CA ARG A 6 8.36 16.16 12.39
C ARG A 6 8.08 16.21 10.88
N ARG A 7 7.80 17.41 10.35
CA ARG A 7 7.55 17.63 8.92
C ARG A 7 8.79 17.37 8.07
N ALA A 8 9.95 17.87 8.51
CA ALA A 8 11.23 17.62 7.85
C ALA A 8 11.57 16.12 7.83
N LEU A 9 11.35 15.42 8.95
CA LEU A 9 11.58 13.98 9.04
C LEU A 9 10.64 13.18 8.11
N THR A 10 9.35 13.52 8.03
CA THR A 10 8.42 12.83 7.12
C THR A 10 8.75 13.07 5.65
N LEU A 11 9.20 14.28 5.29
CA LEU A 11 9.65 14.58 3.93
C LEU A 11 10.92 13.82 3.59
N ALA A 12 11.91 13.79 4.49
CA ALA A 12 13.15 13.05 4.29
C ALA A 12 12.92 11.55 4.15
N ILE A 13 12.07 10.96 4.99
CA ILE A 13 11.70 9.55 4.92
C ILE A 13 10.98 9.25 3.60
N GLY A 14 10.02 10.09 3.20
CA GLY A 14 9.29 9.92 1.94
C GLY A 14 10.21 9.99 0.72
N LEU A 15 11.14 10.95 0.71
CA LEU A 15 12.13 11.11 -0.36
C LEU A 15 13.07 9.90 -0.42
N PHE A 16 13.59 9.46 0.73
CA PHE A 16 14.48 8.30 0.81
C PHE A 16 13.76 7.01 0.37
N PHE A 17 12.50 6.86 0.76
CA PHE A 17 11.70 5.69 0.39
C PHE A 17 11.38 5.68 -1.12
N GLY A 18 11.03 6.83 -1.70
CA GLY A 18 10.85 6.96 -3.15
C GLY A 18 12.14 6.69 -3.93
N PHE A 19 13.27 7.24 -3.48
CA PHE A 19 14.58 7.02 -4.08
C PHE A 19 15.03 5.55 -4.00
N ALA A 20 14.79 4.88 -2.86
CA ALA A 20 15.08 3.46 -2.71
C ALA A 20 14.21 2.62 -3.65
N LEU A 21 12.91 2.91 -3.75
CA LEU A 21 11.99 2.18 -4.63
C LEU A 21 12.31 2.38 -6.12
N GLY A 22 12.71 3.59 -6.53
CA GLY A 22 13.18 3.86 -7.88
C GLY A 22 14.45 3.06 -8.22
N ASN A 23 15.41 3.01 -7.30
CA ASN A 23 16.66 2.24 -7.51
C ASN A 23 16.46 0.72 -7.55
N ILE A 24 15.38 0.19 -6.97
CA ILE A 24 15.11 -1.26 -6.98
C ILE A 24 14.37 -1.69 -8.27
N GLY A 25 13.97 -0.76 -9.16
CA GLY A 25 13.29 -1.11 -10.42
C GLY A 25 11.84 -1.57 -10.24
N PHE A 26 11.27 -1.46 -9.03
CA PHE A 26 9.84 -1.73 -8.78
C PHE A 26 8.89 -0.80 -9.56
N ALA A 27 9.43 0.20 -10.25
CA ALA A 27 8.70 1.15 -11.06
C ALA A 27 8.37 0.64 -12.47
N ASP A 28 8.80 -0.56 -12.89
CA ASP A 28 8.43 -1.10 -14.20
C ASP A 28 7.40 -2.23 -14.10
N TYR A 29 6.32 -2.11 -14.88
CA TYR A 29 5.22 -3.08 -14.94
C TYR A 29 5.71 -4.48 -15.39
N GLY A 30 6.75 -4.52 -16.22
CA GLY A 30 7.31 -5.77 -16.74
C GLY A 30 8.07 -6.60 -15.69
N GLU A 31 8.66 -5.96 -14.68
CA GLU A 31 9.42 -6.65 -13.62
C GLU A 31 8.51 -7.22 -12.52
N VAL A 32 7.40 -6.53 -12.21
CA VAL A 32 6.42 -7.05 -11.25
C VAL A 32 5.71 -8.30 -11.80
N GLN A 33 5.43 -8.36 -13.10
CA GLN A 33 4.89 -9.57 -13.73
C GLN A 33 5.91 -10.74 -13.74
N LYS A 34 7.20 -10.44 -13.90
CA LYS A 34 8.29 -11.45 -13.81
C LYS A 34 8.46 -11.99 -12.39
N MET A 35 8.20 -11.17 -11.36
CA MET A 35 8.13 -11.65 -9.96
C MET A 35 7.03 -12.70 -9.77
N PHE A 36 5.83 -12.48 -10.32
CA PHE A 36 4.72 -13.44 -10.20
C PHE A 36 4.95 -14.71 -11.03
N THR A 37 5.79 -14.64 -12.07
CA THR A 37 6.18 -15.79 -12.90
C THR A 37 7.35 -16.60 -12.30
N PHE A 38 7.78 -16.30 -11.06
CA PHE A 38 8.90 -16.98 -10.36
C PHE A 38 10.25 -16.91 -11.10
N ALA A 39 10.41 -16.00 -12.07
CA ALA A 39 11.66 -15.86 -12.83
C ALA A 39 12.79 -15.22 -11.99
N ASP A 40 12.45 -14.46 -10.94
CA ASP A 40 13.42 -13.75 -10.10
C ASP A 40 13.17 -14.02 -8.61
N LEU A 41 13.81 -15.08 -8.08
CA LEU A 41 13.74 -15.42 -6.66
C LEU A 41 14.27 -14.29 -5.76
N ARG A 42 15.21 -13.46 -6.25
CA ARG A 42 15.80 -12.36 -5.47
C ARG A 42 14.76 -11.35 -5.05
N MET A 43 13.96 -10.84 -5.99
CA MET A 43 12.98 -9.80 -5.72
C MET A 43 11.86 -10.35 -4.82
N PHE A 44 11.43 -11.60 -5.07
CA PHE A 44 10.46 -12.29 -4.21
C PHE A 44 10.97 -12.46 -2.77
N LEU A 45 12.24 -12.88 -2.58
CA LEU A 45 12.86 -12.98 -1.25
C LEU A 45 13.03 -11.62 -0.57
N SER A 46 13.34 -10.56 -1.31
CA SER A 46 13.44 -9.21 -0.77
C SER A 46 12.08 -8.70 -0.28
N PHE A 47 11.01 -8.90 -1.04
CA PHE A 47 9.66 -8.53 -0.63
C PHE A 47 9.17 -9.38 0.56
N GLY A 48 9.35 -10.70 0.49
CA GLY A 48 9.01 -11.62 1.58
C GLY A 48 9.82 -11.36 2.85
N GLY A 49 11.11 -11.05 2.71
CA GLY A 49 12.00 -10.65 3.81
C GLY A 49 11.56 -9.33 4.45
N GLY A 50 11.19 -8.33 3.64
CA GLY A 50 10.63 -7.08 4.13
C GLY A 50 9.34 -7.29 4.93
N LEU A 51 8.42 -8.13 4.42
CA LEU A 51 7.20 -8.53 5.14
C LEU A 51 7.52 -9.23 6.46
N ALA A 52 8.48 -10.18 6.47
CA ALA A 52 8.90 -10.89 7.67
C ALA A 52 9.49 -9.94 8.72
N VAL A 53 10.39 -9.04 8.32
CA VAL A 53 10.97 -8.02 9.21
C VAL A 53 9.88 -7.12 9.79
N THR A 54 8.93 -6.69 8.96
CA THR A 54 7.82 -5.84 9.40
C THR A 54 6.91 -6.58 10.38
N MET A 55 6.62 -7.86 10.12
CA MET A 55 5.85 -8.72 11.01
C MET A 55 6.52 -8.90 12.37
N ILE A 56 7.82 -9.17 12.39
CA ILE A 56 8.62 -9.29 13.62
C ILE A 56 8.67 -7.94 14.37
N GLY A 57 8.85 -6.84 13.64
CA GLY A 57 8.86 -5.48 14.21
C GLY A 57 7.53 -5.14 14.90
N PHE A 58 6.40 -5.44 14.25
CA PHE A 58 5.07 -5.28 14.84
C PHE A 58 4.83 -6.22 16.03
N ALA A 59 5.34 -7.45 15.98
CA ALA A 59 5.24 -8.39 17.08
C ALA A 59 6.00 -7.90 18.32
N LEU A 60 7.21 -7.34 18.16
CA LEU A 60 7.95 -6.70 19.26
C LEU A 60 7.24 -5.47 19.81
N LEU A 61 6.65 -4.65 18.93
CA LEU A 61 5.95 -3.43 19.34
C LEU A 61 4.63 -3.69 20.07
N ARG A 62 3.95 -4.81 19.77
CA ARG A 62 2.76 -5.25 20.52
C ARG A 62 3.02 -5.39 22.02
N GLY A 63 4.24 -5.68 22.44
CA GLY A 63 4.60 -5.79 23.85
C GLY A 63 4.79 -4.44 24.57
N LYS A 64 4.96 -3.32 23.84
CA LYS A 64 5.30 -2.00 24.42
C LYS A 64 4.25 -0.91 24.20
N ARG A 65 3.31 -1.08 23.26
CA ARG A 65 2.24 -0.13 22.97
C ARG A 65 0.93 -0.85 22.73
N GLU A 66 -0.15 -0.31 23.29
CA GLU A 66 -1.51 -0.71 22.90
C GLU A 66 -1.74 -0.34 21.44
N ILE A 67 -1.58 -1.33 20.56
CA ILE A 67 -1.96 -1.18 19.16
C ILE A 67 -3.50 -1.19 19.13
N PRO A 68 -4.17 -0.13 18.65
CA PRO A 68 -5.61 -0.11 18.56
C PRO A 68 -6.07 -1.30 17.73
N LYS A 69 -6.79 -2.22 18.37
CA LYS A 69 -7.31 -3.42 17.71
C LYS A 69 -8.34 -2.97 16.69
N ARG A 70 -8.02 -3.10 15.41
CA ARG A 70 -8.99 -2.91 14.34
C ARG A 70 -10.11 -3.94 14.54
N ARG A 71 -11.35 -3.47 14.73
CA ARG A 71 -12.50 -4.38 14.81
C ARG A 71 -12.66 -5.06 13.45
N PHE A 72 -12.68 -6.39 13.45
CA PHE A 72 -12.98 -7.17 12.26
C PHE A 72 -14.42 -6.89 11.83
N HIS A 73 -14.58 -6.21 10.70
CA HIS A 73 -15.87 -5.97 10.05
C HIS A 73 -16.02 -6.92 8.87
N LYS A 74 -17.27 -7.34 8.61
CA LYS A 74 -17.59 -8.26 7.51
C LYS A 74 -17.19 -7.70 6.13
N GLY A 75 -17.05 -6.37 5.98
CA GLY A 75 -16.58 -5.71 4.76
C GLY A 75 -15.07 -5.86 4.47
N ILE A 76 -14.26 -6.31 5.44
CA ILE A 76 -12.80 -6.45 5.25
C ILE A 76 -12.46 -7.59 4.29
N VAL A 77 -13.21 -8.70 4.35
CA VAL A 77 -12.98 -9.87 3.49
C VAL A 77 -13.22 -9.55 2.00
N PRO A 78 -14.40 -9.06 1.57
CA PRO A 78 -14.64 -8.72 0.18
C PRO A 78 -13.74 -7.57 -0.29
N GLY A 79 -13.47 -6.58 0.56
CA GLY A 79 -12.55 -5.49 0.24
C GLY A 79 -11.11 -5.96 0.03
N GLY A 80 -10.62 -6.87 0.88
CA GLY A 80 -9.29 -7.45 0.75
C GLY A 80 -9.11 -8.30 -0.51
N VAL A 81 -10.14 -9.09 -0.88
CA VAL A 81 -10.13 -9.86 -2.13
C VAL A 81 -10.13 -8.94 -3.34
N LEU A 82 -10.97 -7.91 -3.36
CA LEU A 82 -11.05 -6.95 -4.47
C LEU A 82 -9.73 -6.16 -4.62
N PHE A 83 -9.15 -5.74 -3.50
CA PHE A 83 -7.87 -5.03 -3.48
C PHE A 83 -6.71 -5.92 -3.95
N GLY A 84 -6.65 -7.17 -3.48
CA GLY A 84 -5.64 -8.14 -3.92
C GLY A 84 -5.77 -8.48 -5.41
N ALA A 85 -6.98 -8.69 -5.90
CA ALA A 85 -7.24 -8.91 -7.32
C ALA A 85 -6.84 -7.69 -8.17
N GLY A 86 -7.17 -6.48 -7.72
CA GLY A 86 -6.74 -5.24 -8.36
C GLY A 86 -5.22 -5.14 -8.45
N TRP A 87 -4.51 -5.40 -7.35
CA TRP A 87 -3.04 -5.39 -7.33
C TRP A 87 -2.42 -6.42 -8.28
N ALA A 88 -3.00 -7.63 -8.38
CA ALA A 88 -2.52 -8.66 -9.31
C ALA A 88 -2.75 -8.27 -10.78
N LEU A 89 -3.87 -7.61 -11.09
CA LEU A 89 -4.20 -7.16 -12.44
C LEU A 89 -3.35 -5.96 -12.89
N THR A 90 -3.14 -5.00 -11.98
CA THR A 90 -2.39 -3.77 -12.29
C THR A 90 -0.91 -3.87 -11.96
N GLY A 91 -0.42 -4.92 -11.31
CA GLY A 91 1.00 -5.03 -10.94
C GLY A 91 1.55 -3.84 -10.11
N GLY A 92 0.67 -3.02 -9.54
CA GLY A 92 1.01 -1.70 -9.00
C GLY A 92 0.18 -1.43 -7.75
N CYS A 93 0.86 -1.17 -6.64
CA CYS A 93 0.22 -0.79 -5.39
C CYS A 93 0.16 0.75 -5.28
N PRO A 94 -0.69 1.34 -4.42
CA PRO A 94 -0.84 2.80 -4.33
C PRO A 94 0.49 3.53 -4.11
N THR A 95 1.43 2.89 -3.42
CA THR A 95 2.77 3.42 -3.17
C THR A 95 3.67 3.34 -4.41
N ILE A 96 3.64 2.23 -5.16
CA ILE A 96 4.42 2.08 -6.39
C ILE A 96 3.92 3.05 -7.46
N THR A 97 2.60 3.22 -7.58
CA THR A 97 2.01 4.17 -8.53
C THR A 97 2.42 5.62 -8.25
N LEU A 98 2.61 5.99 -6.98
CA LEU A 98 3.10 7.33 -6.60
C LEU A 98 4.56 7.55 -7.01
N VAL A 99 5.42 6.55 -6.83
CA VAL A 99 6.82 6.61 -7.24
C VAL A 99 6.95 6.64 -8.76
N GLN A 100 6.17 5.79 -9.44
CA GLN A 100 6.14 5.68 -10.90
C GLN A 100 5.61 6.98 -11.56
N LEU A 101 4.70 7.70 -10.90
CA LEU A 101 4.29 9.05 -11.31
C LEU A 101 5.43 10.07 -11.20
N GLY A 102 6.27 9.94 -10.16
CA GLY A 102 7.46 10.77 -9.97
C GLY A 102 8.54 10.54 -11.03
N GLU A 103 8.65 9.31 -11.54
CA GLU A 103 9.54 8.91 -12.65
C GLU A 103 8.96 9.28 -14.04
N GLY A 104 7.73 9.77 -14.13
CA GLY A 104 7.13 10.26 -15.38
C GLY A 104 6.55 9.17 -16.30
N GLN A 105 6.27 7.96 -15.81
CA GLN A 105 5.68 6.91 -16.63
C GLN A 105 4.15 7.12 -16.82
N LEU A 106 3.71 7.16 -18.09
CA LEU A 106 2.28 7.27 -18.48
C LEU A 106 1.32 6.25 -17.83
N PRO A 107 1.66 4.94 -17.67
CA PRO A 107 0.72 3.98 -17.05
C PRO A 107 0.39 4.28 -15.58
N ALA A 108 1.25 5.02 -14.86
CA ALA A 108 0.99 5.41 -13.47
C ALA A 108 -0.25 6.30 -13.35
N LEU A 109 -0.48 7.17 -14.33
CA LEU A 109 -1.61 8.11 -14.32
C LEU A 109 -2.96 7.39 -14.41
N ILE A 110 -3.04 6.37 -15.27
CA ILE A 110 -4.25 5.55 -15.47
C ILE A 110 -4.55 4.75 -14.21
N THR A 111 -3.51 4.16 -13.61
CA THR A 111 -3.65 3.37 -12.38
C THR A 111 -4.06 4.25 -11.20
N LEU A 112 -3.46 5.44 -11.06
CA LEU A 112 -3.82 6.39 -10.03
C LEU A 112 -5.26 6.89 -10.22
N ALA A 113 -5.68 7.20 -11.45
CA ALA A 113 -7.06 7.57 -11.76
C ALA A 113 -8.05 6.45 -11.41
N GLY A 114 -7.70 5.18 -11.70
CA GLY A 114 -8.50 4.02 -11.30
C GLY A 114 -8.62 3.86 -9.79
N ILE A 115 -7.52 4.06 -9.04
CA ILE A 115 -7.52 4.03 -7.57
C ILE A 115 -8.43 5.14 -7.01
N LEU A 116 -8.28 6.37 -7.50
CA LEU A 116 -9.09 7.51 -7.05
C LEU A 116 -10.58 7.33 -7.38
N ALA A 117 -10.88 6.85 -8.58
CA ALA A 117 -12.24 6.53 -8.99
C ALA A 117 -12.84 5.38 -8.15
N GLY A 118 -12.05 4.34 -7.86
CA GLY A 118 -12.47 3.22 -7.02
C GLY A 118 -12.76 3.64 -5.58
N ILE A 119 -11.90 4.46 -4.97
CA ILE A 119 -12.12 5.02 -3.62
C ILE A 119 -13.36 5.92 -3.61
N GLY A 120 -13.51 6.81 -4.60
CA GLY A 120 -14.67 7.70 -4.70
C GLY A 120 -15.98 6.95 -4.93
N LEU A 121 -15.96 5.88 -5.72
CA LEU A 121 -17.13 5.03 -5.93
C LEU A 121 -17.46 4.24 -4.67
N TYR A 122 -16.46 3.67 -4.00
CA TYR A 122 -16.66 2.96 -2.75
C TYR A 122 -17.26 3.88 -1.67
N ASP A 123 -16.74 5.09 -1.51
CA ASP A 123 -17.26 6.05 -0.53
C ASP A 123 -18.71 6.47 -0.79
N ARG A 124 -19.16 6.49 -2.05
CA ARG A 124 -20.55 6.80 -2.41
C ARG A 124 -21.49 5.59 -2.40
N VAL A 125 -21.01 4.40 -2.74
CA VAL A 125 -21.82 3.17 -2.84
C VAL A 125 -21.94 2.48 -1.48
N HIS A 126 -20.87 2.48 -0.67
CA HIS A 126 -20.86 1.87 0.66
C HIS A 126 -21.98 2.38 1.60
N PRO A 127 -22.23 3.71 1.74
CA PRO A 127 -23.32 4.21 2.58
C PRO A 127 -24.72 3.85 2.04
N LYS A 128 -24.86 3.61 0.73
CA LYS A 128 -26.14 3.27 0.10
C LYS A 128 -26.44 1.78 0.05
N LEU A 129 -25.42 0.93 -0.08
CA LEU A 129 -25.59 -0.50 -0.34
C LEU A 129 -25.34 -1.39 0.88
N PHE A 130 -24.34 -1.06 1.72
CA PHE A 130 -23.87 -2.02 2.72
C PHE A 130 -24.15 -1.65 4.17
N GLY A 131 -24.39 -0.37 4.52
CA GLY A 131 -24.76 0.04 5.88
C GLY A 131 -23.85 -0.46 7.01
N TRP A 132 -22.69 -1.04 6.67
CA TRP A 132 -21.77 -1.63 7.62
C TRP A 132 -20.98 -0.52 8.29
N ASP A 133 -20.81 -0.66 9.60
CA ASP A 133 -19.91 0.19 10.36
C ASP A 133 -18.54 0.24 9.67
N ARG A 134 -18.07 1.45 9.35
CA ARG A 134 -16.72 1.66 8.80
C ARG A 134 -15.62 1.37 9.83
N GLY A 135 -15.98 0.86 11.01
CA GLY A 135 -15.07 0.45 12.08
C GLY A 135 -14.09 1.51 12.54
N GLY A 136 -14.32 2.78 12.19
CA GLY A 136 -13.29 3.82 12.22
C GLY A 136 -13.79 5.23 12.54
N CYS A 137 -15.05 5.41 12.92
CA CYS A 137 -15.57 6.72 13.37
C CYS A 137 -15.98 6.72 14.85
N ASP A 138 -15.21 6.02 15.68
CA ASP A 138 -15.26 6.16 17.15
C ASP A 138 -13.83 6.07 17.71
N MET A 139 -13.03 7.11 17.46
CA MET A 139 -11.83 7.48 18.22
C MET A 139 -11.64 8.99 18.18
#